data_AF-A0A819Y5D7-F1
#
_entry.id   AF-A0A819Y5D7-F1
#
_cell.length_a   1.000
_cell.length_b   1.000
_cell.length_c   1.000
_cell.angle_alpha   90.00
_cell.angle_beta   90.00
_cell.angle_gamma   90.00
#
_symmetry.space_group_name_H-M   'P 1'
#
loop_
_entity.id
_entity.type
_entity.pdbx_description
1 polymer ?
#
loop_
_entity_poly.entity_id
_entity_poly.type
_entity_poly.pdbx_seq_one_letter_code
_entity_poly.pdbx_strand_id
1 'polypeptide(L)'
;MISLVETWTKPSDSLEIEGFKIIHRRDCNDIRKPFGQITYLKNDLKYEYITEKYEYSGRNHIEYSSIKIDDICIISVYNSPNSSFDVLKRHMNEVITISKGFCENIIVVADFNINFESQNQQQIY
;
A
#
# COMPACT_ATOMS: atom_id res chain seq x y z
N MET A 1 -0.61 -10.04 9.62
CA MET A 1 -0.78 -9.59 8.22
C MET A 1 0.58 -9.66 7.54
N ILE A 2 0.63 -10.00 6.25
CA ILE A 2 1.84 -9.88 5.42
C ILE A 2 1.47 -8.90 4.30
N SER A 3 2.27 -7.84 4.12
CA SER A 3 2.13 -6.96 2.96
C SER A 3 3.37 -7.10 2.09
N LEU A 4 3.14 -7.40 0.82
CA LEU A 4 4.17 -7.47 -0.21
C LEU A 4 3.87 -6.39 -1.25
N VAL A 5 4.90 -5.70 -1.67
CA VAL A 5 4.87 -4.68 -2.72
C VAL A 5 5.87 -5.06 -3.80
N GLU A 6 5.69 -4.56 -5.02
CA GLU A 6 6.50 -4.95 -6.17
C GLU A 6 6.54 -6.47 -6.39
N THR A 7 5.39 -7.13 -6.31
CA THR A 7 5.33 -8.60 -6.46
C THR A 7 5.55 -9.07 -7.90
N TRP A 8 5.30 -8.19 -8.88
CA TRP A 8 5.44 -8.46 -10.32
C TRP A 8 4.64 -9.68 -10.78
N THR A 9 3.56 -9.98 -10.05
CA THR A 9 2.70 -11.15 -10.23
C THR A 9 1.70 -10.94 -11.36
N LYS A 10 1.18 -12.05 -11.89
CA LYS A 10 0.07 -12.09 -12.86
C LYS A 10 -1.15 -12.77 -12.23
N PRO A 11 -2.38 -12.55 -12.75
CA PRO A 11 -3.57 -13.23 -12.24
C PRO A 11 -3.47 -14.76 -12.27
N SER A 12 -2.70 -15.30 -13.23
CA SER A 12 -2.48 -16.75 -13.39
C SER A 12 -1.51 -17.35 -12.37
N ASP A 13 -0.77 -16.54 -11.60
CA ASP A 13 0.19 -17.06 -10.64
C ASP A 13 -0.50 -17.65 -9.42
N SER A 14 -0.02 -18.82 -8.98
CA SER A 14 -0.39 -19.42 -7.70
C SER A 14 0.43 -18.76 -6.60
N LEU A 15 -0.25 -18.15 -5.64
CA LEU A 15 0.33 -17.31 -4.59
C LEU A 15 -0.23 -17.69 -3.21
N GLU A 16 -0.64 -18.94 -3.05
CA GLU A 16 -1.18 -19.45 -1.80
C GLU A 16 -0.08 -19.58 -0.75
N ILE A 17 -0.37 -19.11 0.46
CA ILE A 17 0.48 -19.27 1.64
C ILE A 17 -0.34 -20.01 2.68
N GLU A 18 0.14 -21.16 3.15
CA GLU A 18 -0.56 -21.97 4.14
C GLU A 18 -0.91 -21.14 5.39
N GLY A 19 -2.18 -21.20 5.80
CA GLY A 19 -2.68 -20.44 6.96
C GLY A 19 -3.06 -18.99 6.67
N PHE A 20 -2.89 -18.51 5.44
CA PHE A 20 -3.22 -17.15 5.03
C PHE A 20 -4.17 -17.09 3.83
N LYS A 21 -4.98 -16.04 3.80
CA LYS A 21 -5.86 -15.66 2.69
C LYS A 21 -5.42 -14.32 2.11
N ILE A 22 -5.53 -14.19 0.79
CA ILE A 22 -5.32 -12.92 0.09
C ILE A 22 -6.56 -12.04 0.31
N ILE A 23 -6.36 -10.83 0.81
CA ILE A 23 -7.44 -9.86 1.07
C ILE A 23 -7.35 -8.63 0.18
N HIS A 24 -6.20 -8.41 -0.46
CA HIS A 24 -5.98 -7.42 -1.50
C HIS A 24 -4.89 -7.95 -2.44
N ARG A 25 -5.10 -7.81 -3.76
CA ARG A 25 -4.14 -8.24 -4.78
C ARG A 25 -4.26 -7.33 -6.00
N ARG A 26 -3.14 -6.73 -6.38
CA ARG A 26 -2.94 -6.13 -7.70
C ARG A 26 -1.82 -6.83 -8.42
N ASP A 27 -2.10 -7.24 -9.65
CA ASP A 27 -1.18 -7.92 -10.54
C ASP A 27 -0.87 -7.08 -11.77
N CYS A 28 0.26 -7.39 -12.41
CA CYS A 28 0.55 -6.92 -13.75
C CYS A 28 -0.50 -7.44 -14.74
N ASN A 29 -1.01 -6.58 -15.63
CA ASN A 29 -1.97 -6.97 -16.66
C ASN A 29 -1.34 -7.97 -17.66
N ASP A 30 -0.33 -7.55 -18.42
CA ASP A 30 0.25 -8.35 -19.51
C ASP A 30 1.74 -8.66 -19.34
N ILE A 31 2.55 -7.65 -19.01
CA ILE A 31 4.01 -7.76 -18.90
C ILE A 31 4.40 -7.58 -17.44
N ARG A 32 5.22 -8.50 -16.91
CA ARG A 32 5.79 -8.36 -15.57
C ARG A 32 6.71 -7.15 -15.53
N LYS A 33 6.47 -6.26 -14.58
CA LYS A 33 7.19 -5.00 -14.39
C LYS A 33 7.14 -4.61 -12.90
N PRO A 34 7.98 -3.65 -12.47
CA PRO A 34 7.90 -3.00 -11.15
C PRO A 34 6.50 -2.48 -10.82
N PHE A 35 5.67 -3.37 -10.25
CA PHE A 35 4.23 -3.22 -10.05
C PHE A 35 3.74 -4.31 -9.10
N GLY A 36 2.65 -4.02 -8.40
CA GLY A 36 1.82 -5.02 -7.76
C GLY A 36 1.94 -4.97 -6.25
N GLN A 37 0.85 -5.34 -5.61
CA GLN A 37 0.74 -5.35 -4.16
C GLN A 37 -0.14 -6.52 -3.76
N ILE A 38 0.28 -7.26 -2.74
CA ILE A 38 -0.51 -8.36 -2.18
C ILE A 38 -0.51 -8.23 -0.67
N THR A 39 -1.72 -8.21 -0.11
CA THR A 39 -1.93 -8.25 1.33
C THR A 39 -2.53 -9.58 1.71
N TYR A 40 -1.83 -10.31 2.59
CA TYR A 40 -2.28 -11.54 3.21
C TYR A 40 -2.72 -11.31 4.65
N LEU A 41 -3.78 -12.01 5.03
CA LEU A 41 -4.28 -12.06 6.39
C LEU A 41 -4.34 -13.52 6.86
N LYS A 42 -4.11 -13.79 8.15
CA LYS A 42 -4.34 -15.14 8.67
C LYS A 42 -5.81 -15.53 8.48
N ASN A 43 -6.05 -16.82 8.21
CA ASN A 43 -7.38 -17.31 7.83
C ASN A 43 -8.46 -17.04 8.89
N ASP A 44 -8.11 -17.17 10.16
CA ASP A 44 -8.97 -17.02 11.33
C ASP A 44 -9.26 -15.56 11.71
N LEU A 45 -8.46 -14.61 11.22
CA LEU A 45 -8.70 -13.19 11.47
C LEU A 45 -9.81 -12.63 10.58
N LYS A 46 -10.67 -11.83 11.19
CA LYS A 46 -11.67 -11.01 10.49
C LYS A 46 -11.07 -9.63 10.21
N TYR A 47 -11.56 -9.01 9.14
CA TYR A 47 -11.20 -7.65 8.79
C TYR A 47 -12.40 -6.94 8.16
N GLU A 48 -12.42 -5.63 8.26
CA GLU A 48 -13.30 -4.77 7.49
C GLU A 48 -12.47 -4.06 6.42
N TYR A 49 -12.94 -4.06 5.18
CA TYR A 49 -12.36 -3.25 4.13
C TYR A 49 -12.75 -1.78 4.33
N ILE A 50 -11.79 -0.86 4.28
CA ILE A 50 -12.04 0.58 4.37
C ILE A 50 -11.94 1.21 2.97
N THR A 51 -10.78 1.11 2.35
CA THR A 51 -10.55 1.73 1.05
C THR A 51 -9.33 1.14 0.35
N GLU A 52 -9.28 1.23 -0.97
CA GLU A 52 -8.09 1.03 -1.76
C GLU A 52 -8.05 2.05 -2.90
N LYS A 53 -6.85 2.41 -3.32
CA LYS A 53 -6.65 3.30 -4.46
C LYS A 53 -5.34 3.00 -5.14
N TYR A 54 -5.28 3.38 -6.40
CA TYR A 54 -4.04 3.43 -7.17
C TYR A 54 -4.08 4.67 -8.06
N GLU A 55 -2.92 5.22 -8.34
CA GLU A 55 -2.74 6.30 -9.30
C GLU A 55 -1.56 5.99 -10.20
N TYR A 56 -1.78 6.09 -11.51
CA TYR A 56 -0.74 6.10 -12.53
C TYR A 56 -0.87 7.39 -13.34
N SER A 57 0.05 8.32 -13.13
CA SER A 57 0.03 9.61 -13.83
C SER A 57 1.45 10.05 -14.17
N GLY A 58 1.79 9.99 -15.46
CA GLY A 58 3.13 10.25 -15.95
C GLY A 58 4.15 9.28 -15.34
N ARG A 59 5.07 9.80 -14.52
CA ARG A 59 6.07 9.00 -13.78
C ARG A 59 5.59 8.58 -12.40
N ASN A 60 4.49 9.14 -11.93
CA ASN A 60 3.96 8.85 -10.60
C ASN A 60 3.19 7.54 -10.63
N HIS A 61 3.48 6.72 -9.64
CA HIS A 61 2.78 5.51 -9.33
C HIS A 61 2.72 5.34 -7.81
N ILE A 62 1.51 5.28 -7.28
CA ILE A 62 1.25 4.94 -5.88
C ILE A 62 0.03 4.03 -5.77
N GLU A 63 0.09 3.09 -4.85
CA GLU A 63 -1.00 2.18 -4.50
C GLU A 63 -1.12 2.11 -2.99
N TYR A 64 -2.36 2.04 -2.51
CA TYR A 64 -2.60 1.73 -1.11
C TYR A 64 -3.90 0.95 -0.91
N SER A 65 -3.96 0.29 0.23
CA SER A 65 -5.18 -0.32 0.78
C SER A 65 -5.22 -0.09 2.29
N SER A 66 -6.40 0.23 2.82
CA SER A 66 -6.66 0.32 4.26
C SER A 66 -7.72 -0.72 4.65
N ILE A 67 -7.43 -1.41 5.74
CA ILE A 67 -8.34 -2.37 6.37
C ILE A 67 -8.39 -2.08 7.87
N LYS A 68 -9.43 -2.57 8.52
CA LYS A 68 -9.55 -2.58 9.97
C LYS A 68 -9.51 -4.02 10.49
N ILE A 69 -8.70 -4.25 11.50
CA ILE A 69 -8.67 -5.48 12.29
C ILE A 69 -8.86 -5.05 13.74
N ASP A 70 -9.95 -5.52 14.35
CA ASP A 70 -10.39 -5.09 15.68
C ASP A 70 -10.52 -3.56 15.76
N ASP A 71 -9.71 -2.88 16.57
CA ASP A 71 -9.70 -1.42 16.75
C ASP A 71 -8.52 -0.72 16.04
N ILE A 72 -7.78 -1.44 15.19
CA ILE A 72 -6.59 -0.95 14.50
C ILE A 72 -6.85 -0.91 12.99
N CYS A 73 -6.60 0.26 12.41
CA CYS A 73 -6.58 0.43 10.96
C CYS A 73 -5.16 0.18 10.45
N ILE A 74 -5.00 -0.72 9.49
CA ILE A 74 -3.72 -1.03 8.87
C ILE A 74 -3.76 -0.53 7.43
N ILE A 75 -2.83 0.35 7.09
CA ILE A 75 -2.66 0.93 5.78
C ILE A 75 -1.40 0.33 5.15
N SER A 76 -1.58 -0.34 4.01
CA SER A 76 -0.49 -0.84 3.19
C SER A 76 -0.27 0.08 2.00
N VAL A 77 0.97 0.52 1.77
CA VAL A 77 1.30 1.50 0.72
C VAL A 77 2.50 1.03 -0.10
N TYR A 78 2.40 1.19 -1.41
CA TYR A 78 3.53 1.14 -2.32
C TYR A 78 3.63 2.46 -3.07
N ASN A 79 4.75 3.17 -2.91
CA ASN A 79 5.09 4.33 -3.70
C ASN A 79 6.26 3.97 -4.62
N SER A 80 6.10 4.16 -5.93
CA SER A 80 7.17 3.93 -6.90
C SER A 80 8.35 4.88 -6.67
N PRO A 81 9.61 4.46 -6.91
CA PRO A 81 10.79 5.32 -6.77
C PRO A 81 10.79 6.58 -7.63
N ASN A 82 9.96 6.65 -8.67
CA ASN A 82 9.86 7.83 -9.53
C ASN A 82 8.72 8.78 -9.15
N SER A 83 7.94 8.44 -8.13
CA SER A 83 6.83 9.27 -7.66
C SER A 83 7.33 10.48 -6.87
N SER A 84 6.68 11.63 -7.08
CA SER A 84 6.99 12.82 -6.31
C SER A 84 6.54 12.71 -4.86
N PHE A 85 7.24 13.41 -3.96
CA PHE A 85 6.85 13.50 -2.55
C PHE A 85 5.44 14.09 -2.36
N ASP A 86 5.04 15.04 -3.21
CA ASP A 86 3.69 15.63 -3.15
C ASP A 86 2.59 14.62 -3.44
N VAL A 87 2.83 13.69 -4.37
CA VAL A 87 1.90 12.59 -4.66
C VAL A 87 1.80 11.68 -3.44
N LEU A 88 2.93 11.24 -2.87
CA LEU A 88 2.91 10.45 -1.63
C LEU A 88 2.14 11.17 -0.52
N LYS A 89 2.49 12.44 -0.24
CA LYS A 89 1.89 13.23 0.83
C LYS A 89 0.38 13.38 0.66
N ARG A 90 -0.09 13.67 -0.56
CA ARG A 90 -1.53 13.78 -0.86
C ARG A 90 -2.26 12.47 -0.57
N HIS A 91 -1.76 11.35 -1.08
CA HIS A 91 -2.40 10.05 -0.93
C HIS A 91 -2.32 9.53 0.51
N MET A 92 -1.20 9.77 1.21
CA MET A 92 -1.09 9.47 2.65
C MET A 92 -2.10 10.27 3.47
N ASN A 93 -2.25 11.57 3.21
CA ASN A 93 -3.26 12.39 3.89
C ASN A 93 -4.67 11.88 3.61
N GLU A 94 -4.98 11.52 2.36
CA GLU A 94 -6.28 10.97 1.98
C GLU A 94 -6.59 9.68 2.75
N VAL A 95 -5.72 8.68 2.67
CA VAL A 95 -5.98 7.36 3.29
C VAL A 95 -5.99 7.42 4.82
N ILE A 96 -5.13 8.24 5.44
CA ILE A 96 -5.14 8.45 6.89
C ILE A 96 -6.42 9.15 7.32
N THR A 97 -6.88 10.17 6.59
CA THR A 97 -8.12 10.90 6.91
C THR A 97 -9.33 9.96 6.84
N ILE A 98 -9.41 9.14 5.79
CA ILE A 98 -10.47 8.14 5.66
C ILE A 98 -10.39 7.13 6.83
N SER A 99 -9.21 6.59 7.12
CA SER A 99 -9.02 5.56 8.15
C SER A 99 -9.32 6.06 9.57
N LYS A 100 -9.05 7.33 9.86
CA LYS A 100 -9.42 7.97 11.14
C LYS A 100 -10.93 8.02 11.38
N GLY A 101 -11.75 7.88 10.33
CA GLY A 101 -13.20 7.72 10.48
C GLY A 101 -13.61 6.36 11.07
N PHE A 102 -12.69 5.39 11.14
CA PHE A 102 -12.96 4.01 11.56
C PHE A 102 -12.15 3.57 12.79
N CYS A 103 -10.92 4.08 12.97
CA CYS A 103 -10.04 3.71 14.07
C CYS A 103 -9.24 4.92 14.58
N GLU A 104 -8.96 4.95 15.88
CA GLU A 104 -7.99 5.89 16.46
C GLU A 104 -6.54 5.41 16.22
N ASN A 105 -6.32 4.11 16.32
CA ASN A 105 -5.02 3.48 16.12
C ASN A 105 -4.80 3.17 14.64
N ILE A 106 -3.70 3.69 14.08
CA ILE A 106 -3.34 3.48 12.68
C ILE A 106 -1.90 2.95 12.60
N ILE A 107 -1.72 1.84 11.89
CA ILE A 107 -0.41 1.31 11.50
C ILE A 107 -0.26 1.49 10.01
N VAL A 108 0.84 2.13 9.59
CA VAL A 108 1.22 2.22 8.18
C VAL A 108 2.39 1.28 7.94
N VAL A 109 2.23 0.37 6.98
CA VAL A 109 3.31 -0.47 6.43
C VAL A 109 3.50 -0.11 4.98
N ALA A 110 4.73 0.19 4.58
CA ALA A 110 4.94 0.75 3.26
C ALA A 110 6.34 0.50 2.72
N ASP A 111 6.43 0.47 1.40
CA ASP A 111 7.62 0.96 0.71
C ASP A 111 7.34 2.39 0.23
N PHE A 112 7.92 3.36 0.92
CA PHE A 112 7.77 4.76 0.59
C PHE A 112 8.67 5.19 -0.57
N ASN A 113 9.75 4.46 -0.88
CA ASN A 113 10.79 4.86 -1.84
C ASN A 113 11.22 6.34 -1.77
N ILE A 114 11.30 6.91 -0.56
CA ILE A 114 11.74 8.30 -0.36
C ILE A 114 12.82 8.34 0.71
N ASN A 115 13.87 9.11 0.41
CA ASN A 115 14.89 9.45 1.39
C ASN A 115 14.53 10.78 2.09
N PHE A 116 14.07 10.68 3.33
CA PHE A 116 13.70 11.85 4.14
C PHE A 116 14.87 12.80 4.43
N GLU A 117 16.10 12.29 4.58
CA GLU A 117 17.26 13.12 4.90
C GLU A 117 17.63 14.06 3.74
N SER A 118 17.51 13.58 2.50
CA SER A 118 17.75 14.40 1.31
C SER A 118 16.70 15.51 1.08
N GLN A 119 15.48 15.33 1.60
CA GLN A 119 14.38 16.28 1.43
C GLN A 119 14.49 17.46 2.41
N ASN A 120 14.96 17.21 3.64
CA ASN A 120 15.17 18.27 4.63
C ASN A 120 16.36 19.18 4.28
N GLN A 121 17.34 18.70 3.51
CA GLN A 121 18.48 19.52 3.08
C GLN A 121 18.10 20.54 1.99
N GLN A 122 17.02 20.32 1.23
CA GLN A 122 16.54 21.27 0.21
C GLN A 122 15.69 22.42 0.79
N GLN A 123 15.32 22.38 2.08
CA GLN A 123 14.58 23.47 2.74
C GLN A 123 15.49 24.47 3.48
N ILE A 124 16.81 24.28 3.47
CA ILE A 124 17.79 25.13 4.19
C ILE A 124 18.55 26.06 3.23
N TYR A 125 18.19 26.11 1.95
CA TYR A 125 18.77 27.03 0.96
C TYR A 125 17.71 27.89 0.28
#